data_AF-A0A1C6L6A2-F1
#
_entry.id   AF-A0A1C6L6A2-F1
#
_cell.length_a   1.000
_cell.length_b   1.000
_cell.length_c   1.000
_cell.angle_alpha   90.00
_cell.angle_beta   90.00
_cell.angle_gamma   90.00
#
_symmetry.space_group_name_H-M   'P 1'
#
loop_
_entity.id
_entity.type
_entity.pdbx_description
1 polymer ?
#
loop_
_entity_poly.entity_id
_entity_poly.type
_entity_poly.pdbx_seq_one_letter_code
_entity_poly.pdbx_strand_id
1 'polypeptide(L)'
;MYCQRCNINTEDKFCENCGGATVSTKEAPKQEEHKEEFNREDFKMNLPKFSKKKIIFLVTGALLLVVGIGGYSSIQSKNTPKSTVEKYFNYLADGNYSSAYKMLEGTDDKFLSEDLFKKSMEQTDFKDFKIEEFTPEQYKMVYYDPNNSTNFDITNSSNVFSVNIGLKSYPINVLKDGKKLLFFDDYKIDVKGFTTKWLVTAPKGAKVDIEGIEPNKSSQPVGNIVTFNDNYNPVLEGYELSIFSGNFNINSEMEGGEKVSLTDVQAGSKMDIKFEPSKELITELEGNTKKFLELYYSNSTEDKYSDVVLKGSGVLEKINQLNTFSSNKITNKLTTVEITEKKLEDMEHATITVKGTVQYEDSSLVEFGMNKLSGTKDLLTEIRFKKDNGKWLIVETGYLN
;
A
#
# COMPACT_ATOMS: atom_id res chain seq x y z
N MET A 1 -11.94 69.65 -8.57
CA MET A 1 -12.55 69.26 -7.27
C MET A 1 -11.60 68.31 -6.54
N TYR A 2 -11.80 68.10 -5.23
CA TYR A 2 -10.92 67.30 -4.38
C TYR A 2 -11.72 66.28 -3.59
N CYS A 3 -11.26 65.03 -3.59
CA CYS A 3 -11.81 63.98 -2.74
C CYS A 3 -11.02 63.92 -1.43
N GLN A 4 -11.64 64.34 -0.31
CA GLN A 4 -11.01 64.30 1.01
C GLN A 4 -10.77 62.87 1.52
N ARG A 5 -11.55 61.88 1.06
CA ARG A 5 -11.40 60.47 1.47
C ARG A 5 -10.24 59.76 0.78
N CYS A 6 -10.05 60.03 -0.52
CA CYS A 6 -9.00 59.40 -1.32
C CYS A 6 -7.76 60.30 -1.50
N ASN A 7 -7.82 61.54 -1.03
CA ASN A 7 -6.73 62.52 -1.10
C ASN A 7 -6.25 62.85 -2.53
N ILE A 8 -7.15 62.80 -3.52
CA ILE A 8 -6.86 63.03 -4.95
C ILE A 8 -7.70 64.17 -5.54
N ASN A 9 -7.18 64.84 -6.58
CA ASN A 9 -7.93 65.80 -7.37
C ASN A 9 -8.74 65.09 -8.46
N THR A 10 -9.97 65.53 -8.68
CA THR A 10 -10.88 65.01 -9.72
C THR A 10 -11.59 66.17 -10.41
N GLU A 11 -12.09 65.98 -11.62
CA GLU A 11 -12.90 67.00 -12.31
C GLU A 11 -14.39 66.90 -11.96
N ASP A 12 -14.87 65.72 -11.58
CA ASP A 12 -16.28 65.45 -11.26
C ASP A 12 -16.70 65.74 -9.82
N LYS A 13 -18.01 65.98 -9.63
CA LYS A 13 -18.68 66.24 -8.34
C LYS A 13 -18.68 65.04 -7.38
N PHE A 14 -18.40 63.84 -7.87
CA PHE A 14 -18.25 62.62 -7.08
C PHE A 14 -16.97 61.89 -7.50
N CYS A 15 -16.26 61.32 -6.53
CA CYS A 15 -14.99 60.63 -6.75
C CYS A 15 -15.24 59.26 -7.39
N GLU A 16 -14.69 59.04 -8.58
CA GLU A 16 -14.84 57.77 -9.32
C GLU A 16 -14.32 56.55 -8.55
N ASN A 17 -13.34 56.73 -7.67
CA ASN A 17 -12.72 55.62 -6.95
C ASN A 17 -13.46 55.20 -5.67
N CYS A 18 -14.26 56.09 -5.06
CA CYS A 18 -14.95 55.78 -3.79
C CYS A 18 -16.40 56.25 -3.70
N GLY A 19 -16.95 56.84 -4.77
CA GLY A 19 -18.31 57.39 -4.84
C GLY A 19 -18.59 58.59 -3.93
N GLY A 20 -17.60 59.12 -3.22
CA GLY A 20 -17.77 60.23 -2.27
C GLY A 20 -17.88 61.59 -2.95
N ALA A 21 -18.71 62.49 -2.43
CA ALA A 21 -18.84 63.86 -2.95
C ALA A 21 -17.52 64.63 -2.83
N THR A 22 -17.14 65.35 -3.89
CA THR A 22 -15.88 66.11 -3.96
C THR A 22 -16.12 67.58 -3.64
N VAL A 23 -15.10 68.23 -3.08
CA VAL A 23 -15.18 69.64 -2.65
C VAL A 23 -14.29 70.52 -3.53
N SER A 24 -14.66 71.79 -3.70
CA SER A 24 -14.02 72.69 -4.66
C SER A 24 -12.64 73.22 -4.23
N THR A 25 -12.25 73.06 -2.95
CA THR A 25 -10.98 73.57 -2.38
C THR A 25 -10.43 72.64 -1.29
N LYS A 26 -9.12 72.68 -1.05
CA LYS A 26 -8.38 71.85 -0.06
C LYS A 26 -8.42 72.40 1.38
N GLU A 27 -9.18 73.45 1.66
CA GLU A 27 -9.22 74.09 2.98
C GLU A 27 -10.45 73.65 3.78
N ALA A 28 -10.22 73.26 5.03
CA ALA A 28 -11.26 72.88 5.99
C ALA A 28 -12.07 74.11 6.44
N PRO A 29 -13.41 74.05 6.51
CA PRO A 29 -14.18 75.16 7.06
C PRO A 29 -14.03 75.23 8.58
N LYS A 30 -13.58 76.39 9.06
CA LYS A 30 -13.79 76.87 10.44
C LYS A 30 -15.29 76.98 10.69
N GLN A 31 -15.76 76.50 11.84
CA GLN A 31 -17.12 76.75 12.31
C GLN A 31 -17.09 77.63 13.57
N GLU A 32 -18.06 78.52 13.61
CA GLU A 32 -18.13 79.80 14.31
C GLU A 32 -18.41 79.68 15.82
N GLU A 33 -17.87 80.62 16.60
CA GLU A 33 -18.20 80.83 18.01
C GLU A 33 -19.66 81.31 18.16
N HIS A 34 -20.56 80.41 18.56
CA HIS A 34 -21.81 80.78 19.20
C HIS A 34 -21.59 80.77 20.72
N LYS A 35 -21.44 81.95 21.33
CA LYS A 35 -21.46 82.12 22.78
C LYS A 35 -22.89 81.93 23.30
N GLU A 36 -23.21 80.72 23.72
CA GLU A 36 -24.16 80.53 24.82
C GLU A 36 -23.35 80.44 26.12
N GLU A 37 -23.68 81.28 27.10
CA GLU A 37 -23.11 81.22 28.44
C GLU A 37 -23.49 79.89 29.10
N PHE A 38 -22.59 78.92 28.99
CA PHE A 38 -22.70 77.66 29.70
C PHE A 38 -22.41 77.91 31.18
N ASN A 39 -23.47 78.01 31.98
CA ASN A 39 -23.36 78.03 33.43
C ASN A 39 -22.76 76.68 33.90
N ARG A 40 -21.54 76.72 34.44
CA ARG A 40 -20.74 75.54 34.84
C ARG A 40 -21.29 74.81 36.08
N GLU A 41 -22.56 74.99 36.44
CA GLU A 41 -23.16 74.37 37.62
C GLU A 41 -24.09 73.18 37.32
N ASP A 42 -24.50 72.94 36.06
CA ASP A 42 -25.56 71.95 35.73
C ASP A 42 -25.10 70.62 35.09
N PHE A 43 -23.80 70.36 34.95
CA PHE A 43 -23.28 69.02 34.59
C PHE A 43 -22.47 68.37 35.71
N LYS A 44 -23.10 68.20 36.88
CA LYS A 44 -22.68 67.16 37.82
C LYS A 44 -23.27 65.83 37.36
N MET A 45 -22.57 65.14 36.45
CA MET A 45 -22.74 63.69 36.37
C MET A 45 -22.39 63.14 37.75
N ASN A 46 -23.39 62.66 38.48
CA ASN A 46 -23.20 61.79 39.63
C ASN A 46 -22.64 60.45 39.11
N LEU A 47 -21.34 60.40 38.79
CA LEU A 47 -20.65 59.13 38.74
C LEU A 47 -20.65 58.56 40.17
N PRO A 48 -21.12 57.32 40.38
CA PRO A 48 -21.02 56.70 41.69
C PRO A 48 -19.56 56.75 42.12
N LYS A 49 -19.27 57.31 43.30
CA LYS A 49 -17.93 57.33 43.89
C LYS A 49 -17.53 55.89 44.23
N PHE A 50 -17.00 55.16 43.26
CA PHE A 50 -16.43 53.84 43.52
C PHE A 50 -15.16 54.02 44.36
N SER A 51 -15.08 53.32 45.49
CA SER A 51 -13.88 53.34 46.34
C SER A 51 -12.65 52.97 45.50
N LYS A 52 -11.48 53.56 45.77
CA LYS A 52 -10.22 53.30 45.04
C LYS A 52 -9.92 51.80 44.90
N LYS A 53 -10.33 50.97 45.87
CA LYS A 53 -10.23 49.50 45.84
C LYS A 53 -11.11 48.83 44.76
N LYS A 54 -12.32 49.35 44.50
CA LYS A 54 -13.23 48.83 43.45
C LYS A 54 -12.76 49.22 42.04
N ILE A 55 -12.13 50.39 41.89
CA ILE A 55 -11.53 50.83 40.62
C ILE A 55 -10.30 49.98 40.29
N ILE A 56 -9.43 49.71 41.26
CA ILE A 56 -8.29 48.80 41.06
C ILE A 56 -8.79 47.40 40.66
N PHE A 57 -9.80 46.87 41.34
CA PHE A 57 -10.38 45.56 40.99
C PHE A 57 -10.98 45.53 39.58
N LEU A 58 -11.65 46.61 39.16
CA LEU A 58 -12.19 46.76 37.79
C LEU A 58 -11.09 46.85 36.73
N VAL A 59 -10.03 47.62 36.98
CA VAL A 59 -8.90 47.78 36.05
C VAL A 59 -8.10 46.49 35.95
N THR A 60 -7.80 45.83 37.07
CA THR A 60 -7.11 44.52 37.07
C THR A 60 -7.98 43.43 36.43
N GLY A 61 -9.29 43.42 36.68
CA GLY A 61 -10.22 42.50 36.02
C GLY A 61 -10.33 42.73 34.51
N ALA A 62 -10.38 43.98 34.06
CA ALA A 62 -10.38 44.32 32.64
C ALA A 62 -9.04 43.95 31.96
N LEU A 63 -7.90 44.16 32.64
CA LEU A 63 -6.59 43.78 32.12
C LEU A 63 -6.46 42.26 31.98
N LEU A 64 -6.91 41.50 32.98
CA LEU A 64 -6.97 40.03 32.94
C LEU A 64 -7.93 39.52 31.86
N LEU A 65 -9.03 40.22 31.61
CA LEU A 65 -9.94 39.93 30.50
C LEU A 65 -9.28 40.17 29.14
N VAL A 66 -8.56 41.28 28.96
CA VAL A 66 -7.86 41.56 27.70
C VAL A 66 -6.71 40.57 27.46
N VAL A 67 -5.94 40.23 28.50
CA VAL A 67 -4.90 39.18 28.42
C VAL A 67 -5.54 37.80 28.20
N GLY A 68 -6.68 37.52 28.82
CA GLY A 68 -7.45 36.29 28.64
C GLY A 68 -8.01 36.16 27.22
N ILE A 69 -8.62 37.21 26.67
CA ILE A 69 -9.17 37.25 25.31
C ILE A 69 -8.03 37.23 24.27
N GLY A 70 -6.97 38.00 24.48
CA GLY A 70 -5.80 38.03 23.60
C GLY A 70 -5.03 36.71 23.60
N GLY A 71 -4.83 36.11 24.77
CA GLY A 71 -4.25 34.78 24.93
C GLY A 71 -5.15 33.69 24.32
N TYR A 72 -6.46 33.78 24.53
CA TYR A 72 -7.44 32.87 23.94
C TYR A 72 -7.43 32.95 22.41
N SER A 73 -7.48 34.15 21.84
CA SER A 73 -7.45 34.34 20.38
C SER A 73 -6.14 33.87 19.75
N SER A 74 -4.99 34.05 20.43
CA SER A 74 -3.68 33.61 19.95
C SER A 74 -3.50 32.09 20.02
N ILE A 75 -4.08 31.43 21.02
CA ILE A 75 -4.08 29.97 21.14
C ILE A 75 -5.10 29.36 20.14
N GLN A 76 -6.27 29.98 19.97
CA GLN A 76 -7.28 29.55 19.01
C GLN A 76 -6.78 29.64 17.56
N SER A 77 -6.06 30.69 17.18
CA SER A 77 -5.48 30.81 15.83
C SER A 77 -4.41 29.75 15.52
N LYS A 78 -3.75 29.22 16.57
CA LYS A 78 -2.73 28.17 16.46
C LYS A 78 -3.30 26.74 16.47
N ASN A 79 -4.53 26.57 16.98
CA ASN A 79 -5.22 25.29 17.03
C ASN A 79 -6.33 25.29 15.96
N THR A 80 -5.92 25.38 14.70
CA THR A 80 -6.81 25.24 13.54
C THR A 80 -6.43 23.98 12.74
N PRO A 81 -7.35 23.40 11.95
CA PRO A 81 -7.04 22.27 11.09
C PRO A 81 -5.85 22.55 10.16
N LYS A 82 -5.84 23.71 9.51
CA LYS A 82 -4.74 24.13 8.62
C LYS A 82 -3.40 24.24 9.36
N SER A 83 -3.38 24.87 10.53
CA SER A 83 -2.14 24.99 11.33
C SER A 83 -1.63 23.62 11.79
N THR A 84 -2.52 22.66 12.02
CA THR A 84 -2.17 21.27 12.34
C THR A 84 -1.47 20.59 11.17
N VAL A 85 -2.00 20.74 9.95
CA VAL A 85 -1.35 20.23 8.72
C VAL A 85 0.01 20.89 8.49
N GLU A 86 0.08 22.22 8.57
CA GLU A 86 1.34 22.98 8.45
C GLU A 86 2.39 22.49 9.44
N LYS A 87 2.02 22.33 10.71
CA LYS A 87 2.92 21.86 11.76
C LYS A 87 3.41 20.43 11.50
N TYR A 88 2.53 19.54 11.05
CA TYR A 88 2.90 18.16 10.72
C TYR A 88 3.91 18.10 9.57
N PHE A 89 3.65 18.80 8.46
CA PHE A 89 4.57 18.80 7.32
C PHE A 89 5.87 19.54 7.61
N ASN A 90 5.86 20.55 8.48
CA ASN A 90 7.10 21.13 9.00
C ASN A 90 7.93 20.11 9.79
N TYR A 91 7.31 19.28 10.65
CA TYR A 91 8.03 18.19 11.32
C TYR A 91 8.62 17.18 10.32
N LEU A 92 7.91 16.85 9.25
CA LEU A 92 8.43 15.98 8.20
C LEU A 92 9.61 16.61 7.45
N ALA A 93 9.51 17.89 7.09
CA ALA A 93 10.58 18.64 6.43
C ALA A 93 11.84 18.79 7.31
N ASP A 94 11.65 18.89 8.63
CA ASP A 94 12.73 18.97 9.62
C ASP A 94 13.32 17.59 10.00
N GLY A 95 12.80 16.48 9.44
CA GLY A 95 13.20 15.12 9.81
C GLY A 95 12.77 14.70 11.22
N ASN A 96 11.86 15.44 11.86
CA ASN A 96 11.32 15.14 13.18
C ASN A 96 10.10 14.19 13.10
N TYR A 97 10.33 13.00 12.54
CA TYR A 97 9.30 12.01 12.28
C TYR A 97 8.57 11.53 13.54
N SER A 98 9.25 11.42 14.69
CA SER A 98 8.61 11.07 15.96
C SER A 98 7.56 12.08 16.40
N SER A 99 7.77 13.38 16.13
CA SER A 99 6.77 14.40 16.46
C SER A 99 5.63 14.41 15.45
N ALA A 100 5.92 14.17 14.17
CA ALA A 100 4.91 14.00 13.13
C ALA A 100 4.00 12.80 13.43
N TYR A 101 4.57 11.63 13.77
CA TYR A 101 3.82 10.41 14.08
C TYR A 101 2.83 10.59 15.23
N LYS A 102 3.20 11.33 16.29
CA LYS A 102 2.32 11.65 17.42
C LYS A 102 1.10 12.49 17.05
N MET A 103 1.09 13.13 15.88
CA MET A 103 -0.05 13.90 15.38
C MET A 103 -1.00 13.05 14.52
N LEU A 104 -0.70 11.76 14.32
CA LEU A 104 -1.55 10.83 13.59
C LEU A 104 -2.61 10.21 14.50
N GLU A 105 -3.76 9.89 13.90
CA GLU A 105 -4.83 9.09 14.50
C GLU A 105 -5.04 7.82 13.68
N GLY A 106 -5.40 6.71 14.33
CA GLY A 106 -5.67 5.42 13.67
C GLY A 106 -4.44 4.53 13.49
N THR A 107 -3.41 4.69 14.32
CA THR A 107 -2.14 3.95 14.24
C THR A 107 -2.12 2.66 15.06
N ASP A 108 -3.28 2.06 15.35
CA ASP A 108 -3.39 0.90 16.25
C ASP A 108 -2.87 -0.41 15.63
N ASP A 109 -2.69 -0.44 14.30
CA ASP A 109 -2.20 -1.61 13.57
C ASP A 109 -0.67 -1.74 13.65
N LYS A 110 -0.16 -2.97 13.73
CA LYS A 110 1.29 -3.27 13.77
C LYS A 110 2.06 -2.75 12.55
N PHE A 111 1.42 -2.67 11.38
CA PHE A 111 1.99 -2.10 10.16
C PHE A 111 1.91 -0.57 10.10
N LEU A 112 1.31 0.06 11.11
CA LEU A 112 1.22 1.51 11.29
C LEU A 112 2.07 2.01 12.47
N SER A 113 3.15 1.29 12.80
CA SER A 113 4.10 1.64 13.86
C SER A 113 4.98 2.85 13.51
N GLU A 114 5.55 3.49 14.54
CA GLU A 114 6.42 4.66 14.36
C GLU A 114 7.67 4.36 13.50
N ASP A 115 8.22 3.15 13.59
CA ASP A 115 9.43 2.78 12.85
C ASP A 115 9.13 2.59 11.36
N LEU A 116 8.00 1.96 11.00
CA LEU A 116 7.57 1.86 9.62
C LEU A 116 7.17 3.22 9.04
N PHE A 117 6.57 4.09 9.87
CA PHE A 117 6.30 5.47 9.50
C PHE A 117 7.59 6.21 9.13
N LYS A 118 8.60 6.19 10.01
CA LYS A 118 9.92 6.81 9.74
C LYS A 118 10.50 6.30 8.43
N LYS A 119 10.55 4.98 8.26
CA LYS A 119 11.08 4.34 7.05
C LYS A 119 10.35 4.79 5.79
N SER A 120 9.03 4.94 5.85
CA SER A 120 8.22 5.44 4.73
C SER A 120 8.49 6.92 4.44
N MET A 121 8.51 7.77 5.48
CA MET A 121 8.70 9.21 5.32
C MET A 121 10.12 9.58 4.86
N GLU A 122 11.15 8.83 5.24
CA GLU A 122 12.53 9.05 4.79
C GLU A 122 12.70 8.89 3.26
N GLN A 123 11.76 8.22 2.58
CA GLN A 123 11.79 8.01 1.13
C GLN A 123 11.28 9.20 0.33
N THR A 124 10.77 10.24 1.00
CA THR A 124 10.23 11.45 0.36
C THR A 124 10.92 12.68 0.93
N ASP A 125 11.37 13.59 0.05
CA ASP A 125 11.81 14.91 0.47
C ASP A 125 10.59 15.81 0.66
N PHE A 126 10.29 16.16 1.92
CA PHE A 126 9.13 16.97 2.30
C PHE A 126 9.39 18.48 2.25
N LYS A 127 10.52 18.93 1.71
CA LYS A 127 10.82 20.36 1.53
C LYS A 127 9.88 21.02 0.52
N ASP A 128 9.68 22.32 0.69
CA ASP A 128 8.93 23.20 -0.23
C ASP A 128 7.48 22.76 -0.51
N PHE A 129 6.80 22.21 0.49
CA PHE A 129 5.41 21.78 0.37
C PHE A 129 4.44 22.98 0.25
N LYS A 130 3.33 22.76 -0.45
CA LYS A 130 2.21 23.71 -0.55
C LYS A 130 0.92 23.07 -0.08
N ILE A 131 0.17 23.78 0.76
CA ILE A 131 -1.11 23.30 1.30
C ILE A 131 -2.25 24.03 0.61
N GLU A 132 -3.17 23.26 0.07
CA GLU A 132 -4.45 23.71 -0.49
C GLU A 132 -5.59 23.12 0.34
N GLU A 133 -6.62 23.92 0.59
CA GLU A 133 -7.78 23.54 1.41
C GLU A 133 -9.01 23.41 0.52
N PHE A 134 -9.77 22.33 0.73
CA PHE A 134 -10.94 21.98 -0.07
C PHE A 134 -12.11 21.63 0.85
N THR A 135 -13.34 21.88 0.37
CA THR A 135 -14.49 21.14 0.89
C THR A 135 -14.46 19.69 0.38
N PRO A 136 -15.10 18.72 1.08
CA PRO A 136 -15.17 17.34 0.61
C PRO A 136 -15.71 17.21 -0.82
N GLU A 137 -16.71 18.00 -1.20
CA GLU A 137 -17.30 18.01 -2.55
C GLU A 137 -16.31 18.50 -3.59
N GLN A 138 -15.60 19.60 -3.30
CA GLN A 138 -14.57 20.14 -4.20
C GLN A 138 -13.44 19.14 -4.39
N TYR A 139 -12.99 18.50 -3.30
CA TYR A 139 -11.96 17.49 -3.36
C TYR A 139 -12.38 16.30 -4.25
N LYS A 140 -13.62 15.80 -4.11
CA LYS A 140 -14.17 14.74 -4.99
C LYS A 140 -14.15 15.14 -6.46
N MET A 141 -14.50 16.37 -6.80
CA MET A 141 -14.52 16.81 -8.20
C MET A 141 -13.13 16.86 -8.83
N VAL A 142 -12.08 17.12 -8.04
CA VAL A 142 -10.72 17.32 -8.55
C VAL A 142 -9.90 16.03 -8.51
N TYR A 143 -10.08 15.18 -7.49
CA TYR A 143 -9.17 14.07 -7.20
C TYR A 143 -9.84 12.68 -7.10
N TYR A 144 -11.15 12.56 -7.35
CA TYR A 144 -11.81 11.26 -7.31
C TYR A 144 -11.32 10.36 -8.46
N ASP A 145 -10.60 9.31 -8.10
CA ASP A 145 -10.26 8.20 -8.99
C ASP A 145 -10.83 6.90 -8.39
N PRO A 146 -11.83 6.27 -9.05
CA PRO A 146 -12.44 5.02 -8.57
C PRO A 146 -11.47 3.82 -8.58
N ASN A 147 -10.32 3.92 -9.24
CA ASN A 147 -9.32 2.85 -9.31
C ASN A 147 -8.18 3.02 -8.32
N ASN A 148 -8.20 4.06 -7.48
CA ASN A 148 -7.09 4.36 -6.58
C ASN A 148 -7.05 3.37 -5.40
N SER A 149 -5.88 2.78 -5.11
CA SER A 149 -5.66 1.79 -4.05
C SER A 149 -5.49 2.40 -2.65
N THR A 150 -5.68 3.71 -2.51
CA THR A 150 -5.52 4.43 -1.25
C THR A 150 -6.60 4.08 -0.23
N ASN A 151 -6.26 4.07 1.06
CA ASN A 151 -7.24 3.94 2.15
C ASN A 151 -8.01 5.22 2.45
N PHE A 152 -7.77 6.28 1.68
CA PHE A 152 -8.30 7.61 1.95
C PHE A 152 -9.82 7.67 1.72
N ASP A 153 -10.56 7.99 2.78
CA ASP A 153 -12.02 8.18 2.74
C ASP A 153 -12.36 9.54 3.37
N ILE A 154 -13.13 10.33 2.64
CA ILE A 154 -13.53 11.70 3.00
C ILE A 154 -15.00 11.80 3.44
N THR A 155 -15.69 10.67 3.61
CA THR A 155 -17.13 10.62 3.87
C THR A 155 -17.53 11.34 5.18
N ASN A 156 -16.63 11.38 6.17
CA ASN A 156 -16.85 12.04 7.46
C ASN A 156 -15.92 13.24 7.72
N SER A 157 -15.27 13.76 6.67
CA SER A 157 -14.30 14.85 6.79
C SER A 157 -14.98 16.21 6.86
N SER A 158 -14.65 17.02 7.88
CA SER A 158 -15.10 18.42 7.94
C SER A 158 -14.25 19.36 7.10
N ASN A 159 -12.94 19.07 6.97
CA ASN A 159 -12.00 19.80 6.11
C ASN A 159 -11.04 18.80 5.47
N VAL A 160 -10.76 18.98 4.17
CA VAL A 160 -9.82 18.15 3.43
C VAL A 160 -8.71 19.05 2.87
N PHE A 161 -7.47 18.64 3.03
CA PHE A 161 -6.32 19.36 2.49
C PHE A 161 -5.62 18.52 1.43
N SER A 162 -5.05 19.18 0.44
CA SER A 162 -4.07 18.61 -0.48
C SER A 162 -2.72 19.22 -0.17
N VAL A 163 -1.72 18.38 0.07
CA VAL A 163 -0.34 18.85 0.26
C VAL A 163 0.50 18.44 -0.93
N ASN A 164 0.87 19.44 -1.72
CA ASN A 164 1.63 19.27 -2.95
C ASN A 164 3.13 19.33 -2.65
N ILE A 165 3.86 18.28 -3.04
CA ILE A 165 5.31 18.12 -2.86
C ILE A 165 5.87 17.67 -4.21
N GLY A 166 6.57 18.57 -4.89
CA GLY A 166 6.96 18.38 -6.28
C GLY A 166 5.73 18.11 -7.16
N LEU A 167 5.68 16.91 -7.76
CA LEU A 167 4.56 16.46 -8.60
C LEU A 167 3.56 15.57 -7.85
N LYS A 168 3.82 15.23 -6.58
CA LYS A 168 2.94 14.39 -5.77
C LYS A 168 1.98 15.25 -4.95
N SER A 169 0.75 14.78 -4.81
CA SER A 169 -0.28 15.39 -3.97
C SER A 169 -0.66 14.38 -2.87
N TYR A 170 -0.59 14.81 -1.63
CA TYR A 170 -0.97 14.02 -0.46
C TYR A 170 -2.34 14.47 0.05
N PRO A 171 -3.33 13.58 0.06
CA PRO A 171 -4.65 13.91 0.58
C PRO A 171 -4.69 13.77 2.09
N ILE A 172 -5.07 14.84 2.77
CA ILE A 172 -5.04 14.93 4.23
C ILE A 172 -6.43 15.20 4.78
N ASN A 173 -6.87 14.31 5.65
CA ASN A 173 -8.07 14.48 6.44
C ASN A 173 -7.66 14.86 7.86
N VAL A 174 -8.30 15.88 8.42
CA VAL A 174 -8.05 16.35 9.79
C VAL A 174 -9.24 16.02 10.66
N LEU A 175 -8.98 15.25 11.71
CA LEU A 175 -9.98 14.78 12.68
C LEU A 175 -9.94 15.66 13.92
N LYS A 176 -11.10 15.98 14.47
CA LYS A 176 -11.22 16.69 15.74
C LYS A 176 -10.96 15.71 16.89
N ASP A 177 -9.88 15.92 17.64
CA ASP A 177 -9.44 15.09 18.77
C ASP A 177 -9.81 15.75 20.10
N GLY A 178 -11.10 15.93 20.33
CA GLY A 178 -11.62 16.49 21.59
C GLY A 178 -11.21 17.95 21.83
N LYS A 179 -10.74 18.24 23.05
CA LYS A 179 -10.38 19.60 23.47
C LYS A 179 -9.04 19.67 24.19
N LYS A 180 -8.20 20.60 23.73
CA LYS A 180 -6.98 21.04 24.39
C LYS A 180 -7.29 22.14 25.41
N LEU A 181 -6.73 22.00 26.62
CA LEU A 181 -6.93 22.94 27.73
C LEU A 181 -8.43 23.23 28.01
N LEU A 182 -9.32 22.24 27.83
CA LEU A 182 -10.79 22.30 28.03
C LEU A 182 -11.58 23.24 27.10
N PHE A 183 -10.94 24.15 26.38
CA PHE A 183 -11.64 25.19 25.61
C PHE A 183 -11.33 25.19 24.12
N PHE A 184 -10.14 24.75 23.71
CA PHE A 184 -9.73 24.77 22.31
C PHE A 184 -9.94 23.41 21.70
N ASP A 185 -10.42 23.36 20.47
CA ASP A 185 -10.47 22.10 19.74
C ASP A 185 -9.02 21.63 19.49
N ASP A 186 -8.74 20.35 19.72
CA ASP A 186 -7.49 19.72 19.29
C ASP A 186 -7.75 18.94 18.00
N TYR A 187 -6.69 18.74 17.22
CA TYR A 187 -6.81 18.10 15.91
C TYR A 187 -5.67 17.12 15.69
N LYS A 188 -6.01 16.02 15.02
CA LYS A 188 -5.06 15.01 14.53
C LYS A 188 -5.27 14.77 13.05
N ILE A 189 -4.27 14.17 12.43
CA ILE A 189 -4.28 13.82 11.03
C ILE A 189 -4.67 12.34 10.90
N ASP A 190 -5.64 12.06 10.05
CA ASP A 190 -6.03 10.69 9.72
C ASP A 190 -4.88 9.99 8.97
N VAL A 191 -4.39 8.88 9.52
CA VAL A 191 -3.30 8.10 8.93
C VAL A 191 -3.63 7.59 7.53
N LYS A 192 -4.92 7.43 7.18
CA LYS A 192 -5.37 6.88 5.90
C LYS A 192 -4.84 7.61 4.67
N GLY A 193 -4.55 8.92 4.78
CA GLY A 193 -3.94 9.71 3.70
C GLY A 193 -2.52 9.30 3.33
N PHE A 194 -1.86 8.54 4.20
CA PHE A 194 -0.47 8.08 4.03
C PHE A 194 -0.35 6.57 3.86
N THR A 195 -1.46 5.85 3.83
CA THR A 195 -1.47 4.39 3.78
C THR A 195 -2.10 3.87 2.51
N THR A 196 -1.68 2.67 2.13
CA THR A 196 -2.18 1.95 0.97
C THR A 196 -2.59 0.55 1.38
N LYS A 197 -3.59 -0.02 0.68
CA LYS A 197 -3.91 -1.44 0.80
C LYS A 197 -2.89 -2.23 0.02
N TRP A 198 -2.35 -3.27 0.64
CA TRP A 198 -1.40 -4.15 -0.02
C TRP A 198 -1.83 -5.60 0.11
N LEU A 199 -1.94 -6.27 -1.04
CA LEU A 199 -2.15 -7.70 -1.15
C LEU A 199 -0.83 -8.36 -1.54
N VAL A 200 -0.28 -9.13 -0.61
CA VAL A 200 0.86 -10.02 -0.86
C VAL A 200 0.32 -11.44 -0.94
N THR A 201 0.69 -12.19 -1.99
CA THR A 201 0.34 -13.61 -2.11
C THR A 201 1.58 -14.48 -1.96
N ALA A 202 1.41 -15.65 -1.35
CA ALA A 202 2.47 -16.64 -1.22
C ALA A 202 1.88 -18.06 -1.24
N PRO A 203 2.67 -19.06 -1.68
CA PRO A 203 2.34 -20.46 -1.53
C PRO A 203 1.92 -20.87 -0.12
N LYS A 204 0.93 -21.76 -0.01
CA LYS A 204 0.48 -22.27 1.28
C LYS A 204 1.63 -22.96 2.02
N GLY A 205 1.78 -22.60 3.30
CA GLY A 205 2.86 -23.08 4.16
C GLY A 205 4.06 -22.14 4.22
N ALA A 206 4.09 -21.09 3.40
CA ALA A 206 5.07 -20.01 3.53
C ALA A 206 4.81 -19.18 4.79
N LYS A 207 5.91 -18.75 5.42
CA LYS A 207 5.94 -17.73 6.46
C LYS A 207 6.43 -16.43 5.84
N VAL A 208 5.56 -15.44 5.75
CA VAL A 208 5.86 -14.14 5.18
C VAL A 208 6.22 -13.17 6.31
N ASP A 209 7.22 -12.35 6.08
CA ASP A 209 7.71 -11.33 6.99
C ASP A 209 7.91 -10.03 6.20
N ILE A 210 7.30 -8.94 6.66
CA ILE A 210 7.47 -7.61 6.07
C ILE A 210 8.14 -6.75 7.14
N GLU A 211 9.40 -6.38 6.92
CA GLU A 211 10.22 -5.63 7.89
C GLU A 211 10.30 -6.25 9.28
N GLY A 212 10.37 -7.58 9.41
CA GLY A 212 10.39 -8.24 10.71
C GLY A 212 9.00 -8.44 11.34
N ILE A 213 7.92 -8.11 10.62
CA ILE A 213 6.54 -8.23 11.09
C ILE A 213 5.78 -9.24 10.22
N GLU A 214 5.28 -10.30 10.85
CA GLU A 214 4.44 -11.30 10.21
C GLU A 214 3.03 -10.72 9.93
N PRO A 215 2.54 -10.69 8.68
CA PRO A 215 1.21 -10.21 8.36
C PRO A 215 0.10 -11.21 8.70
N ASN A 216 -1.12 -10.71 8.84
CA ASN A 216 -2.27 -11.57 9.06
C ASN A 216 -2.69 -12.22 7.75
N LYS A 217 -3.00 -13.52 7.79
CA LYS A 217 -3.54 -14.26 6.63
C LYS A 217 -4.96 -13.80 6.33
N SER A 218 -5.27 -13.67 5.04
CA SER A 218 -6.64 -13.50 4.56
C SER A 218 -7.47 -14.76 4.88
N SER A 219 -8.75 -14.54 5.17
CA SER A 219 -9.69 -15.61 5.53
C SER A 219 -10.03 -16.55 4.37
N GLN A 220 -9.72 -16.17 3.13
CA GLN A 220 -9.95 -17.00 1.95
C GLN A 220 -8.66 -17.16 1.12
N PRO A 221 -8.42 -18.34 0.53
CA PRO A 221 -7.34 -18.51 -0.44
C PRO A 221 -7.61 -17.62 -1.65
N VAL A 222 -6.55 -16.99 -2.18
CA VAL A 222 -6.65 -16.00 -3.27
C VAL A 222 -6.83 -16.68 -4.63
N GLY A 223 -6.54 -17.98 -4.71
CA GLY A 223 -6.82 -18.80 -5.86
C GLY A 223 -6.24 -20.21 -5.75
N ASN A 224 -6.67 -21.05 -6.68
CA ASN A 224 -6.08 -22.35 -6.97
C ASN A 224 -5.45 -22.29 -8.35
N ILE A 225 -4.32 -22.96 -8.58
CA ILE A 225 -3.89 -23.23 -9.96
C ILE A 225 -4.87 -24.26 -10.52
N VAL A 226 -5.76 -23.82 -11.42
CA VAL A 226 -6.74 -24.70 -12.06
C VAL A 226 -5.98 -25.75 -12.87
N THR A 227 -6.09 -27.01 -12.45
CA THR A 227 -5.63 -28.16 -13.22
C THR A 227 -6.80 -29.07 -13.55
N PHE A 228 -6.64 -29.92 -14.56
CA PHE A 228 -7.65 -30.91 -14.94
C PHE A 228 -7.57 -32.18 -14.07
N ASN A 229 -6.85 -32.14 -12.94
CA ASN A 229 -6.56 -33.28 -12.08
C ASN A 229 -6.80 -32.91 -10.61
N ASP A 230 -7.82 -33.52 -9.99
CA ASP A 230 -8.14 -33.33 -8.57
C ASP A 230 -6.96 -33.62 -7.63
N ASN A 231 -5.94 -34.36 -8.10
CA ASN A 231 -4.75 -34.71 -7.33
C ASN A 231 -3.64 -33.66 -7.34
N TYR A 232 -3.75 -32.57 -8.11
CA TYR A 232 -2.77 -31.49 -8.15
C TYR A 232 -3.44 -30.12 -8.05
N ASN A 233 -3.56 -29.61 -6.82
CA ASN A 233 -4.29 -28.37 -6.55
C ASN A 233 -3.51 -27.50 -5.57
N PRO A 234 -2.40 -26.88 -6.02
CA PRO A 234 -1.60 -26.02 -5.16
C PRO A 234 -2.39 -24.77 -4.75
N VAL A 235 -2.22 -24.37 -3.50
CA VAL A 235 -3.01 -23.30 -2.88
C VAL A 235 -2.14 -22.07 -2.63
N LEU A 236 -2.67 -20.89 -2.97
CA LEU A 236 -2.08 -19.61 -2.62
C LEU A 236 -2.81 -18.97 -1.44
N GLU A 237 -2.05 -18.51 -0.45
CA GLU A 237 -2.53 -17.71 0.66
C GLU A 237 -2.32 -16.23 0.36
N GLY A 238 -3.29 -15.40 0.77
CA GLY A 238 -3.22 -13.94 0.67
C GLY A 238 -2.96 -13.31 2.02
N TYR A 239 -2.26 -12.19 2.00
CA TYR A 239 -1.98 -11.35 3.15
C TYR A 239 -2.43 -9.94 2.80
N GLU A 240 -3.59 -9.54 3.31
CA GLU A 240 -4.15 -8.21 3.13
C GLU A 240 -3.77 -7.35 4.33
N LEU A 241 -3.14 -6.22 4.06
CA LEU A 241 -2.71 -5.29 5.10
C LEU A 241 -2.82 -3.84 4.66
N SER A 242 -2.93 -2.96 5.64
CA SER A 242 -2.84 -1.51 5.49
C SER A 242 -1.48 -1.07 6.03
N ILE A 243 -0.64 -0.49 5.17
CA ILE A 243 0.71 -0.05 5.52
C ILE A 243 0.96 1.35 4.98
N PHE A 244 1.90 2.08 5.57
CA PHE A 244 2.38 3.33 5.01
C PHE A 244 2.86 3.15 3.57
N SER A 245 2.57 4.12 2.71
CA SER A 245 3.04 4.11 1.32
C SER A 245 4.57 4.24 1.28
N GLY A 246 5.23 3.38 0.52
CA GLY A 246 6.69 3.37 0.42
C GLY A 246 7.20 2.00 0.01
N ASN A 247 8.50 1.83 0.09
CA ASN A 247 9.19 0.60 -0.24
C ASN A 247 9.62 -0.15 1.02
N PHE A 248 9.45 -1.46 1.01
CA PHE A 248 9.67 -2.36 2.14
C PHE A 248 10.38 -3.64 1.71
N ASN A 249 11.09 -4.24 2.65
CA ASN A 249 11.73 -5.53 2.51
C ASN A 249 10.75 -6.63 2.92
N ILE A 250 10.70 -7.68 2.10
CA ILE A 250 9.89 -8.87 2.35
C ILE A 250 10.82 -10.07 2.43
N ASN A 251 10.74 -10.83 3.52
CA ASN A 251 11.36 -12.13 3.63
C ASN A 251 10.28 -13.20 3.64
N SER A 252 10.58 -14.34 3.03
CA SER A 252 9.65 -15.47 3.07
C SER A 252 10.40 -16.79 3.11
N GLU A 253 9.92 -17.70 3.95
CA GLU A 253 10.51 -19.01 4.17
C GLU A 253 9.42 -20.08 4.10
N MET A 254 9.73 -21.22 3.48
CA MET A 254 8.81 -22.35 3.36
C MET A 254 9.60 -23.66 3.42
N GLU A 255 9.05 -24.68 4.08
CA GLU A 255 9.68 -26.00 4.12
C GLU A 255 9.89 -26.54 2.70
N GLY A 256 11.09 -27.03 2.42
CA GLY A 256 11.47 -27.54 1.10
C GLY A 256 11.78 -26.47 0.07
N GLY A 257 11.62 -25.18 0.37
CA GLY A 257 11.94 -24.06 -0.52
C GLY A 257 13.22 -23.32 -0.15
N GLU A 258 13.82 -22.64 -1.12
CA GLU A 258 14.88 -21.67 -0.86
C GLU A 258 14.31 -20.39 -0.22
N LYS A 259 15.07 -19.77 0.69
CA LYS A 259 14.65 -18.52 1.32
C LYS A 259 14.52 -17.41 0.27
N VAL A 260 13.40 -16.71 0.30
CA VAL A 260 13.14 -15.55 -0.56
C VAL A 260 13.41 -14.27 0.24
N SER A 261 14.17 -13.35 -0.35
CA SER A 261 14.44 -12.03 0.23
C SER A 261 14.32 -10.97 -0.86
N LEU A 262 13.27 -10.18 -0.77
CA LEU A 262 12.96 -9.10 -1.71
C LEU A 262 13.22 -7.77 -1.00
N THR A 263 13.98 -6.90 -1.65
CA THR A 263 14.30 -5.58 -1.13
C THR A 263 13.60 -4.50 -1.94
N ASP A 264 13.28 -3.39 -1.29
CA ASP A 264 12.73 -2.20 -1.96
C ASP A 264 11.39 -2.45 -2.69
N VAL A 265 10.52 -3.30 -2.13
CA VAL A 265 9.23 -3.64 -2.72
C VAL A 265 8.21 -2.55 -2.40
N GLN A 266 7.64 -1.95 -3.45
CA GLN A 266 6.66 -0.87 -3.31
C GLN A 266 5.31 -1.40 -2.76
N ALA A 267 4.89 -0.86 -1.62
CA ALA A 267 3.58 -1.13 -1.05
C ALA A 267 2.44 -0.73 -1.98
N GLY A 268 1.37 -1.54 -2.00
CA GLY A 268 0.21 -1.35 -2.87
C GLY A 268 0.39 -1.88 -4.29
N SER A 269 1.59 -2.34 -4.66
CA SER A 269 1.81 -3.09 -5.91
C SER A 269 1.37 -4.55 -5.75
N LYS A 270 1.00 -5.21 -6.85
CA LYS A 270 0.72 -6.65 -6.84
C LYS A 270 2.02 -7.41 -6.55
N MET A 271 2.05 -8.18 -5.47
CA MET A 271 3.22 -8.96 -5.07
C MET A 271 2.87 -10.45 -4.92
N ASP A 272 3.42 -11.27 -5.81
CA ASP A 272 3.30 -12.74 -5.77
C ASP A 272 4.67 -13.35 -5.43
N ILE A 273 4.82 -13.86 -4.20
CA ILE A 273 6.03 -14.54 -3.74
C ILE A 273 6.09 -15.92 -4.37
N LYS A 274 7.25 -16.30 -4.93
CA LYS A 274 7.47 -17.61 -5.56
C LYS A 274 8.70 -18.27 -4.94
N PHE A 275 8.65 -19.58 -4.81
CA PHE A 275 9.73 -20.37 -4.23
C PHE A 275 10.34 -21.29 -5.28
N GLU A 276 11.67 -21.31 -5.32
CA GLU A 276 12.40 -22.44 -5.90
C GLU A 276 12.54 -23.54 -4.85
N PRO A 277 12.49 -24.83 -5.23
CA PRO A 277 12.79 -25.91 -4.31
C PRO A 277 14.24 -25.85 -3.80
N SER A 278 14.45 -26.21 -2.54
CA SER A 278 15.78 -26.37 -1.92
C SER A 278 16.63 -27.42 -2.64
N LYS A 279 17.96 -27.35 -2.48
CA LYS A 279 18.90 -28.30 -3.11
C LYS A 279 18.62 -29.76 -2.73
N GLU A 280 18.26 -30.00 -1.47
CA GLU A 280 17.87 -31.31 -0.97
C GLU A 280 16.61 -31.82 -1.68
N LEU A 281 15.57 -30.98 -1.78
CA LEU A 281 14.33 -31.33 -2.46
C LEU A 281 14.56 -31.56 -3.97
N ILE A 282 15.34 -30.69 -4.63
CA ILE A 282 15.70 -30.86 -6.05
C ILE A 282 16.34 -32.23 -6.29
N THR A 283 17.25 -32.65 -5.42
CA THR A 283 17.94 -33.95 -5.55
C THR A 283 16.95 -35.12 -5.45
N GLU A 284 15.97 -35.03 -4.55
CA GLU A 284 14.90 -36.03 -4.42
C GLU A 284 14.01 -36.07 -5.68
N LEU A 285 13.53 -34.90 -6.13
CA LEU A 285 12.68 -34.79 -7.33
C LEU A 285 13.41 -35.29 -8.58
N GLU A 286 14.69 -34.94 -8.74
CA GLU A 286 15.57 -35.45 -9.81
C GLU A 286 15.69 -36.97 -9.80
N GLY A 287 15.90 -37.55 -8.61
CA GLY A 287 15.99 -38.99 -8.43
C GLY A 287 14.71 -39.71 -8.83
N ASN A 288 13.57 -39.20 -8.36
CA ASN A 288 12.25 -39.76 -8.68
C ASN A 288 11.92 -39.64 -10.16
N THR A 289 12.25 -38.52 -10.79
CA THR A 289 12.10 -38.31 -12.23
C THR A 289 12.97 -39.26 -13.05
N LYS A 290 14.25 -39.41 -12.73
CA LYS A 290 15.14 -40.33 -13.46
C LYS A 290 14.62 -41.76 -13.35
N LYS A 291 14.29 -42.21 -12.14
CA LYS A 291 13.70 -43.54 -11.91
C LYS A 291 12.39 -43.72 -12.70
N PHE A 292 11.51 -42.72 -12.68
CA PHE A 292 10.27 -42.75 -13.45
C PHE A 292 10.50 -42.88 -14.97
N LEU A 293 11.38 -42.06 -15.54
CA LEU A 293 11.67 -42.07 -16.99
C LEU A 293 12.36 -43.37 -17.42
N GLU A 294 13.26 -43.92 -16.58
CA GLU A 294 13.86 -45.24 -16.82
C GLU A 294 12.81 -46.35 -16.84
N LEU A 295 11.87 -46.35 -15.88
CA LEU A 295 10.75 -47.29 -15.87
C LEU A 295 9.85 -47.11 -17.09
N TYR A 296 9.52 -45.86 -17.45
CA TYR A 296 8.69 -45.51 -18.61
C TYR A 296 9.29 -46.02 -19.92
N TYR A 297 10.55 -45.70 -20.20
CA TYR A 297 11.19 -46.10 -21.45
C TYR A 297 11.61 -47.58 -21.50
N SER A 298 11.61 -48.29 -20.35
CA SER A 298 11.79 -49.74 -20.30
C SER A 298 10.49 -50.54 -20.39
N ASN A 299 9.34 -49.89 -20.61
CA ASN A 299 8.01 -50.51 -20.63
C ASN A 299 7.76 -51.35 -19.38
N SER A 300 8.13 -50.82 -18.22
CA SER A 300 7.98 -51.52 -16.94
C SER A 300 6.50 -51.70 -16.56
N THR A 301 6.23 -52.70 -15.73
CA THR A 301 4.90 -52.97 -15.17
C THR A 301 4.52 -51.96 -14.09
N GLU A 302 3.21 -51.72 -13.93
CA GLU A 302 2.65 -50.69 -13.03
C GLU A 302 3.17 -50.79 -11.58
N ASP A 303 3.34 -52.00 -11.06
CA ASP A 303 3.79 -52.27 -9.69
C ASP A 303 5.15 -51.63 -9.37
N LYS A 304 6.03 -51.48 -10.37
CA LYS A 304 7.35 -50.89 -10.22
C LYS A 304 7.35 -49.37 -10.01
N TYR A 305 6.24 -48.70 -10.35
CA TYR A 305 6.10 -47.26 -10.20
C TYR A 305 5.67 -46.82 -8.80
N SER A 306 5.27 -47.76 -7.93
CA SER A 306 4.69 -47.48 -6.61
C SER A 306 5.53 -46.59 -5.69
N ASP A 307 6.86 -46.57 -5.90
CA ASP A 307 7.78 -45.72 -5.13
C ASP A 307 7.87 -44.27 -5.63
N VAL A 308 7.46 -44.00 -6.87
CA VAL A 308 7.71 -42.73 -7.56
C VAL A 308 6.46 -42.07 -8.14
N VAL A 309 5.36 -42.82 -8.31
CA VAL A 309 4.09 -42.32 -8.82
C VAL A 309 3.00 -42.53 -7.76
N LEU A 310 2.16 -41.52 -7.56
CA LEU A 310 1.04 -41.62 -6.62
C LEU A 310 0.02 -42.64 -7.12
N LYS A 311 -0.36 -43.56 -6.24
CA LYS A 311 -1.38 -44.56 -6.53
C LYS A 311 -2.72 -43.88 -6.83
N GLY A 312 -3.38 -44.30 -7.92
CA GLY A 312 -4.64 -43.70 -8.37
C GLY A 312 -4.47 -42.37 -9.12
N SER A 313 -3.24 -41.94 -9.43
CA SER A 313 -3.01 -40.85 -10.36
C SER A 313 -3.29 -41.28 -11.82
N GLY A 314 -3.70 -40.33 -12.66
CA GLY A 314 -3.91 -40.57 -14.09
C GLY A 314 -2.63 -40.91 -14.87
N VAL A 315 -1.45 -40.83 -14.25
CA VAL A 315 -0.17 -41.23 -14.86
C VAL A 315 -0.12 -42.74 -15.09
N LEU A 316 -0.53 -43.54 -14.10
CA LEU A 316 -0.52 -45.00 -14.20
C LEU A 316 -1.51 -45.49 -15.27
N GLU A 317 -2.68 -44.86 -15.37
CA GLU A 317 -3.67 -45.16 -16.41
C GLU A 317 -3.11 -44.92 -17.82
N LYS A 318 -2.41 -43.79 -18.02
CA LYS A 318 -1.74 -43.47 -19.30
C LYS A 318 -0.65 -44.49 -19.62
N ILE A 319 0.16 -44.89 -18.65
CA ILE A 319 1.22 -45.89 -18.84
C ILE A 319 0.62 -47.25 -19.24
N ASN A 320 -0.44 -47.69 -18.56
CA ASN A 320 -1.10 -48.95 -18.89
C ASN A 320 -1.69 -48.96 -20.30
N GLN A 321 -2.33 -47.87 -20.73
CA GLN A 321 -2.81 -47.71 -22.10
C GLN A 321 -1.65 -47.76 -23.11
N LEU A 322 -0.56 -47.04 -22.84
CA LEU A 322 0.60 -47.04 -23.72
C LEU A 322 1.24 -48.43 -23.82
N ASN A 323 1.39 -49.15 -22.71
CA ASN A 323 1.94 -50.51 -22.70
C ASN A 323 1.07 -51.50 -23.50
N THR A 324 -0.25 -51.34 -23.54
CA THR A 324 -1.13 -52.17 -24.40
C THR A 324 -1.02 -51.83 -25.88
N PHE A 325 -0.65 -50.59 -26.24
CA PHE A 325 -0.46 -50.18 -27.64
C PHE A 325 0.99 -50.29 -28.14
N SER A 326 1.96 -50.29 -27.22
CA SER A 326 3.37 -50.37 -27.59
C SER A 326 3.67 -51.77 -28.10
N SER A 327 4.05 -51.87 -29.38
CA SER A 327 4.60 -53.12 -29.88
C SER A 327 5.97 -53.33 -29.23
N ASN A 328 6.31 -54.57 -28.86
CA ASN A 328 7.68 -54.97 -28.45
C ASN A 328 8.75 -54.71 -29.53
N LYS A 329 8.36 -54.10 -30.66
CA LYS A 329 9.19 -53.80 -31.82
C LYS A 329 9.82 -52.41 -31.74
N ILE A 330 9.35 -51.51 -30.87
CA ILE A 330 9.98 -50.21 -30.60
C ILE A 330 10.69 -50.26 -29.25
N THR A 331 11.98 -49.96 -29.25
CA THR A 331 12.81 -49.84 -28.04
C THR A 331 13.26 -48.40 -27.88
N ASN A 332 13.09 -47.86 -26.68
CA ASN A 332 13.49 -46.50 -26.32
C ASN A 332 14.56 -46.55 -25.23
N LYS A 333 15.55 -45.68 -25.32
CA LYS A 333 16.62 -45.55 -24.32
C LYS A 333 16.86 -44.08 -24.03
N LEU A 334 16.65 -43.70 -22.78
CA LEU A 334 16.98 -42.38 -22.27
C LEU A 334 18.50 -42.17 -22.28
N THR A 335 18.96 -41.06 -22.86
CA THR A 335 20.41 -40.75 -22.93
C THR A 335 20.79 -39.57 -22.08
N THR A 336 19.98 -38.51 -22.07
CA THR A 336 20.23 -37.28 -21.32
C THR A 336 18.95 -36.83 -20.62
N VAL A 337 19.12 -36.28 -19.42
CA VAL A 337 18.07 -35.69 -18.60
C VAL A 337 18.66 -34.47 -17.90
N GLU A 338 18.05 -33.32 -18.14
CA GLU A 338 18.39 -32.04 -17.54
C GLU A 338 17.11 -31.39 -17.03
N ILE A 339 17.15 -30.80 -15.84
CA ILE A 339 16.04 -29.99 -15.34
C ILE A 339 16.28 -28.53 -15.73
N THR A 340 15.31 -27.94 -16.41
CA THR A 340 15.38 -26.55 -16.91
C THR A 340 14.56 -25.56 -16.08
N GLU A 341 13.49 -26.01 -15.44
CA GLU A 341 12.67 -25.18 -14.56
C GLU A 341 12.31 -25.95 -13.28
N LYS A 342 12.17 -25.22 -12.17
CA LYS A 342 11.91 -25.75 -10.83
C LYS A 342 11.00 -24.79 -10.10
N LYS A 343 9.87 -25.27 -9.59
CA LYS A 343 8.89 -24.45 -8.86
C LYS A 343 8.39 -25.24 -7.67
N LEU A 344 8.37 -24.61 -6.50
CA LEU A 344 7.67 -25.11 -5.33
C LEU A 344 6.35 -24.34 -5.23
N GLU A 345 5.27 -24.97 -5.65
CA GLU A 345 3.96 -24.33 -5.81
C GLU A 345 3.25 -24.15 -4.46
N ASP A 346 3.48 -25.07 -3.52
CA ASP A 346 3.20 -24.96 -2.08
C ASP A 346 3.97 -26.03 -1.29
N MET A 347 3.72 -26.13 0.03
CA MET A 347 4.42 -27.10 0.89
C MET A 347 4.19 -28.58 0.53
N GLU A 348 3.20 -28.88 -0.31
CA GLU A 348 2.81 -30.22 -0.75
C GLU A 348 2.93 -30.42 -2.27
N HIS A 349 3.20 -29.39 -3.06
CA HIS A 349 3.20 -29.47 -4.52
C HIS A 349 4.44 -28.82 -5.14
N ALA A 350 5.06 -29.54 -6.08
CA ALA A 350 6.23 -29.05 -6.80
C ALA A 350 6.14 -29.40 -8.30
N THR A 351 6.70 -28.55 -9.13
CA THR A 351 6.79 -28.73 -10.58
C THR A 351 8.25 -28.68 -11.01
N ILE A 352 8.66 -29.59 -11.87
CA ILE A 352 9.93 -29.47 -12.61
C ILE A 352 9.67 -29.62 -14.11
N THR A 353 10.49 -28.95 -14.91
CA THR A 353 10.53 -29.16 -16.36
C THR A 353 11.80 -29.90 -16.73
N VAL A 354 11.64 -31.00 -17.44
CA VAL A 354 12.72 -31.89 -17.87
C VAL A 354 12.93 -31.75 -19.36
N LYS A 355 14.18 -31.55 -19.75
CA LYS A 355 14.66 -31.64 -21.13
C LYS A 355 15.61 -32.82 -21.25
N GLY A 356 15.55 -33.55 -22.36
CA GLY A 356 16.40 -34.70 -22.56
C GLY A 356 16.40 -35.20 -24.00
N THR A 357 17.05 -36.34 -24.20
CA THR A 357 17.08 -37.03 -25.48
C THR A 357 16.81 -38.50 -25.27
N VAL A 358 16.02 -39.08 -26.16
CA VAL A 358 15.65 -40.48 -26.18
C VAL A 358 16.12 -41.07 -27.49
N GLN A 359 16.99 -42.09 -27.42
CA GLN A 359 17.30 -42.92 -28.57
C GLN A 359 16.17 -43.91 -28.79
N TYR A 360 15.76 -44.09 -30.04
CA TYR A 360 14.77 -45.10 -30.38
C TYR A 360 15.27 -46.02 -31.48
N GLU A 361 14.74 -47.23 -31.45
CA GLU A 361 15.02 -48.30 -32.40
C GLU A 361 13.70 -49.01 -32.70
N ASP A 362 13.25 -48.92 -33.95
CA ASP A 362 11.96 -49.42 -34.40
C ASP A 362 12.14 -50.54 -35.43
N SER A 363 11.66 -51.72 -35.07
CA SER A 363 11.63 -52.93 -35.90
C SER A 363 10.22 -53.31 -36.37
N SER A 364 9.23 -52.44 -36.19
CA SER A 364 7.82 -52.69 -36.55
C SER A 364 7.62 -53.06 -38.02
N LEU A 365 8.45 -52.48 -38.89
CA LEU A 365 8.40 -52.65 -40.33
C LEU A 365 9.33 -53.74 -40.88
N VAL A 366 10.13 -54.38 -40.02
CA VAL A 366 11.10 -55.41 -40.43
C VAL A 366 10.40 -56.63 -41.00
N GLU A 367 9.25 -57.00 -40.46
CA GLU A 367 8.42 -58.11 -40.97
C GLU A 367 7.87 -57.86 -42.38
N PHE A 368 7.86 -56.60 -42.82
CA PHE A 368 7.48 -56.20 -44.19
C PHE A 368 8.70 -56.02 -45.11
N GLY A 369 9.89 -56.47 -44.69
CA GLY A 369 11.13 -56.40 -45.48
C GLY A 369 11.83 -55.05 -45.45
N MET A 370 11.44 -54.14 -44.56
CA MET A 370 12.11 -52.85 -44.38
C MET A 370 13.27 -52.94 -43.38
N ASN A 371 14.22 -52.02 -43.48
CA ASN A 371 15.31 -51.91 -42.51
C ASN A 371 14.79 -51.36 -41.17
N LYS A 372 15.48 -51.73 -40.09
CA LYS A 372 15.29 -51.13 -38.76
C LYS A 372 15.51 -49.62 -38.83
N LEU A 373 14.59 -48.85 -38.27
CA LEU A 373 14.73 -47.41 -38.14
C LEU A 373 15.36 -47.11 -36.78
N SER A 374 16.32 -46.20 -36.73
CA SER A 374 16.91 -45.73 -35.47
C SER A 374 17.16 -44.24 -35.53
N GLY A 375 17.10 -43.59 -34.37
CA GLY A 375 17.26 -42.15 -34.30
C GLY A 375 17.23 -41.63 -32.87
N THR A 376 17.12 -40.31 -32.75
CA THR A 376 16.95 -39.62 -31.47
C THR A 376 15.70 -38.76 -31.54
N LYS A 377 15.05 -38.58 -30.39
CA LYS A 377 13.94 -37.67 -30.18
C LYS A 377 14.23 -36.81 -28.97
N ASP A 378 13.81 -35.56 -29.03
CA ASP A 378 13.87 -34.66 -27.88
C ASP A 378 12.74 -34.98 -26.90
N LEU A 379 13.10 -35.00 -25.61
CA LEU A 379 12.17 -35.05 -24.50
C LEU A 379 12.04 -33.64 -23.95
N LEU A 380 10.81 -33.15 -23.86
CA LEU A 380 10.46 -31.95 -23.10
C LEU A 380 9.15 -32.24 -22.37
N THR A 381 9.20 -32.33 -21.05
CA THR A 381 8.02 -32.69 -20.26
C THR A 381 8.02 -31.96 -18.92
N GLU A 382 6.84 -31.54 -18.49
CA GLU A 382 6.60 -31.04 -17.14
C GLU A 382 6.23 -32.22 -16.24
N ILE A 383 6.83 -32.32 -15.07
CA ILE A 383 6.51 -33.35 -14.08
C ILE A 383 6.04 -32.65 -12.81
N ARG A 384 4.85 -33.04 -12.36
CA ARG A 384 4.18 -32.49 -11.18
C ARG A 384 4.20 -33.51 -10.06
N PHE A 385 4.57 -33.04 -8.88
CA PHE A 385 4.73 -33.85 -7.69
C PHE A 385 3.77 -33.42 -6.61
N LYS A 386 3.31 -34.39 -5.83
CA LYS A 386 2.60 -34.18 -4.58
C LYS A 386 3.33 -34.88 -3.45
N LYS A 387 3.46 -34.21 -2.31
CA LYS A 387 3.93 -34.80 -1.07
C LYS A 387 2.80 -35.63 -0.46
N ASP A 388 3.00 -36.94 -0.38
CA ASP A 388 2.07 -37.89 0.26
C ASP A 388 2.82 -38.70 1.30
N ASN A 389 2.35 -38.67 2.55
CA ASN A 389 2.97 -39.37 3.68
C ASN A 389 4.50 -39.10 3.82
N GLY A 390 4.92 -37.86 3.52
CA GLY A 390 6.31 -37.43 3.60
C GLY A 390 7.19 -37.79 2.40
N LYS A 391 6.64 -38.40 1.34
CA LYS A 391 7.34 -38.72 0.09
C LYS A 391 6.83 -37.86 -1.06
N TRP A 392 7.74 -37.41 -1.94
CA TRP A 392 7.36 -36.70 -3.15
C TRP A 392 7.06 -37.66 -4.29
N LEU A 393 5.78 -37.79 -4.66
CA LEU A 393 5.32 -38.71 -5.69
C LEU A 393 4.81 -37.95 -6.91
N ILE A 394 5.09 -38.47 -8.09
CA ILE A 394 4.60 -37.94 -9.36
C ILE A 394 3.09 -38.18 -9.45
N VAL A 395 2.33 -37.11 -9.71
CA VAL A 395 0.87 -37.17 -9.85
C VAL A 395 0.40 -36.84 -11.26
N GLU A 396 1.24 -36.16 -12.03
CA GLU A 396 0.94 -35.78 -13.39
C GLU A 396 2.24 -35.58 -14.17
N THR A 397 2.21 -35.94 -15.45
CA THR A 397 3.27 -35.64 -16.40
C THR A 397 2.66 -34.98 -17.63
N GLY A 398 3.45 -34.11 -18.26
CA GLY A 398 3.23 -33.68 -19.62
C GLY A 398 3.28 -34.86 -20.60
N TYR A 399 3.14 -34.57 -21.88
CA TYR A 399 3.20 -35.58 -22.93
C TYR A 399 4.62 -36.18 -23.00
N LEU A 400 4.69 -37.51 -23.04
CA LEU A 400 5.93 -38.28 -23.15
C LEU A 400 5.94 -38.98 -24.51
N ASN A 401 6.91 -38.63 -25.35
CA ASN A 401 7.10 -39.15 -26.71
C ASN A 401 7.85 -40.48 -26.76
#